data_AF-A0A927V276-F1
#
_entry.id   AF-A0A927V276-F1
#
_cell.length_a   1.000
_cell.length_b   1.000
_cell.length_c   1.000
_cell.angle_alpha   90.00
_cell.angle_beta   90.00
_cell.angle_gamma   90.00
#
_symmetry.space_group_name_H-M   'P 1'
#
loop_
_entity.id
_entity.type
_entity.pdbx_description
1 polymer ?
#
loop_
_entity_poly.entity_id
_entity_poly.type
_entity_poly.pdbx_seq_one_letter_code
_entity_poly.pdbx_strand_id
1 'polypeptide(L)'
;MKKCKNVVLVLAVMFCALFVSATDVRAQEEYTREDLKEYIISEMEGFARIIDVSNFGEAREFDSYDDAYQFVYECNLYVIWASRRFTFFYDYSEETDTYSIKRIIPLYVCAMEYASKADEAADKLLEGIKGNDSLTDVEKALLIHDRLIVACEYDEANYNIDLKVIPNVAHNGYGVLVNKIAVCDGYASAYRYLLEKVGIEADFCYSFDLNHVWNIVYIDGEAYHVDVTWDDPLKDTEGFVSHKNFLVSSKMLYRMGHNTDDYDTTPDSTKYDNAFWRDSQSEFQLLDGKIYYIDNDKEKLMEWDGDKHNTLCKVKDRWGKFPMANFNYSLLSNDGNNLLFSLADAVYSFDIDTKEKKLVYQPEKTSEDMDIYGFTYKDGEFICELNNEAFIYNEANAQRYTLIIKAILVAAAVIFVVIIVLIIKFIKKRKKKKLLKKQALEIIKMNEDNNSEQQE
;
A
#
# COMPACT_ATOMS: atom_id res chain seq x y z
N MET A 1 -1.36 -26.49 35.57
CA MET A 1 0.08 -26.83 35.58
C MET A 1 0.38 -27.69 34.36
N LYS A 2 1.10 -27.13 33.37
CA LYS A 2 1.98 -27.77 32.35
C LYS A 2 1.43 -28.97 31.54
N LYS A 3 1.57 -29.09 30.21
CA LYS A 3 2.22 -28.32 29.14
C LYS A 3 1.87 -29.04 27.82
N CYS A 4 1.67 -28.26 26.76
CA CYS A 4 2.06 -28.49 25.35
C CYS A 4 1.87 -29.88 24.69
N LYS A 5 1.09 -29.94 23.60
CA LYS A 5 1.55 -29.74 22.21
C LYS A 5 0.38 -30.01 21.24
N ASN A 6 -0.23 -28.94 20.73
CA ASN A 6 -0.92 -28.96 19.44
C ASN A 6 0.18 -28.98 18.37
N VAL A 7 0.23 -30.04 17.57
CA VAL A 7 0.95 -30.04 16.30
C VAL A 7 -0.13 -30.08 15.24
N VAL A 8 -0.28 -28.96 14.55
CA VAL A 8 -1.12 -28.81 13.36
C VAL A 8 -0.55 -29.75 12.29
N LEU A 9 -1.42 -30.61 11.78
CA LEU A 9 -1.15 -31.55 10.71
C LEU A 9 -1.03 -30.74 9.40
N VAL A 10 0.19 -30.36 9.03
CA VAL A 10 0.49 -29.93 7.66
C VAL A 10 0.50 -31.21 6.83
N LEU A 11 -0.53 -31.39 5.99
CA LEU A 11 -0.54 -32.38 4.92
C LEU A 11 0.46 -31.91 3.86
N ALA A 12 1.75 -32.21 4.11
CA ALA A 12 2.74 -32.22 3.07
C ALA A 12 2.38 -33.37 2.14
N VAL A 13 1.93 -33.05 0.92
CA VAL A 13 1.91 -34.00 -0.19
C VAL A 13 3.36 -34.28 -0.57
N MET A 14 4.02 -35.14 0.21
CA MET A 14 5.25 -35.81 -0.22
C MET A 14 4.85 -36.82 -1.29
N PHE A 15 4.88 -36.42 -2.57
CA PHE A 15 4.91 -37.41 -3.64
C PHE A 15 6.25 -38.15 -3.55
N CYS A 16 6.19 -39.36 -3.01
CA CYS A 16 7.30 -40.27 -2.83
C CYS A 16 7.95 -40.62 -4.18
N ALA A 17 9.14 -40.07 -4.44
CA ALA A 17 10.10 -40.71 -5.32
C ALA A 17 10.71 -41.94 -4.60
N LEU A 18 9.95 -43.03 -4.51
CA LEU A 18 10.44 -44.34 -4.09
C LEU A 18 10.51 -45.26 -5.31
N PHE A 19 11.76 -45.59 -5.68
CA PHE A 19 12.08 -46.63 -6.66
C PHE A 19 11.36 -47.94 -6.34
N VAL A 20 10.56 -48.44 -7.28
CA VAL A 20 10.12 -49.84 -7.32
C VAL A 20 10.61 -50.44 -8.62
N SER A 21 11.57 -51.35 -8.52
CA SER A 21 11.87 -52.31 -9.57
C SER A 21 10.85 -53.45 -9.50
N ALA A 22 9.90 -53.48 -10.43
CA ALA A 22 9.28 -54.69 -10.96
C ALA A 22 8.24 -54.25 -11.97
N THR A 23 8.25 -54.93 -13.11
CA THR A 23 7.34 -54.76 -14.24
C THR A 23 5.89 -54.90 -13.81
N ASP A 24 5.19 -53.78 -13.72
CA ASP A 24 3.74 -53.70 -13.85
C ASP A 24 3.44 -52.48 -14.72
N VAL A 25 2.57 -52.66 -15.71
CA VAL A 25 2.07 -51.60 -16.59
C VAL A 25 1.26 -50.65 -15.71
N ARG A 26 1.93 -49.69 -15.08
CA ARG A 26 1.29 -48.56 -14.41
C ARG A 26 0.62 -47.73 -15.50
N ALA A 27 -0.71 -47.60 -15.42
CA ALA A 27 -1.37 -46.46 -16.03
C ALA A 27 -0.62 -45.20 -15.56
N GLN A 28 -0.09 -44.45 -16.50
CA GLN A 28 0.58 -43.18 -16.23
C GLN A 28 -0.50 -42.29 -15.59
N GLU A 29 -0.30 -41.85 -14.34
CA GLU A 29 -1.23 -40.89 -13.72
C GLU A 29 -1.30 -39.67 -14.64
N GLU A 30 -2.52 -39.34 -15.07
CA GLU A 30 -2.78 -38.19 -15.94
C GLU A 30 -2.78 -36.94 -15.05
N TYR A 31 -1.66 -36.20 -15.06
CA TYR A 31 -1.54 -34.95 -14.32
C TYR A 31 -2.45 -33.88 -14.94
N THR A 32 -3.06 -33.06 -14.09
CA THR A 32 -3.83 -31.88 -14.49
C THR A 32 -2.96 -30.63 -14.56
N ARG A 33 -3.49 -29.55 -15.15
CA ARG A 33 -2.83 -28.23 -15.16
C ARG A 33 -2.60 -27.70 -13.73
N GLU A 34 -3.53 -28.00 -12.83
CA GLU A 34 -3.43 -27.58 -11.42
C GLU A 34 -2.33 -28.37 -10.69
N ASP A 35 -2.21 -29.68 -10.93
CA ASP A 35 -1.10 -30.48 -10.38
C ASP A 35 0.26 -29.93 -10.81
N LEU A 36 0.38 -29.48 -12.07
CA LEU A 36 1.59 -28.82 -12.56
C LEU A 36 1.85 -27.48 -11.86
N LYS A 37 0.81 -26.66 -11.68
CA LYS A 37 0.89 -25.36 -11.01
C LYS A 37 1.35 -25.51 -9.56
N GLU A 38 0.69 -26.37 -8.80
CA GLU A 38 1.04 -26.68 -7.41
C GLU A 38 2.49 -27.18 -7.29
N TYR A 39 2.92 -28.08 -8.19
CA TYR A 39 4.29 -28.58 -8.19
C TYR A 39 5.32 -27.46 -8.46
N ILE A 40 5.10 -26.62 -9.46
CA ILE A 40 6.01 -25.51 -9.77
C ILE A 40 6.11 -24.55 -8.58
N ILE A 41 4.97 -24.17 -7.98
CA ILE A 41 4.93 -23.29 -6.81
C ILE A 41 5.71 -23.92 -5.65
N SER A 42 5.45 -25.19 -5.34
CA SER A 42 6.11 -25.89 -4.22
C SER A 42 7.63 -25.98 -4.42
N GLU A 43 8.10 -26.25 -5.64
CA GLU A 43 9.53 -26.28 -5.94
C GLU A 43 10.16 -24.87 -5.83
N MET A 44 9.46 -23.82 -6.27
CA MET A 44 9.89 -22.42 -6.10
C MET A 44 9.95 -22.00 -4.63
N GLU A 45 8.97 -22.39 -3.82
CA GLU A 45 8.98 -22.18 -2.36
C GLU A 45 10.17 -22.88 -1.69
N GLY A 46 10.55 -24.05 -2.21
CA GLY A 46 11.77 -24.78 -1.83
C GLY A 46 13.07 -24.18 -2.35
N PHE A 47 13.03 -23.04 -3.07
CA PHE A 47 14.17 -22.41 -3.74
C PHE A 47 14.89 -23.33 -4.74
N ALA A 48 14.14 -24.19 -5.44
CA ALA A 48 14.68 -25.03 -6.50
C ALA A 48 15.40 -24.16 -7.55
N ARG A 49 16.60 -24.59 -7.94
CA ARG A 49 17.38 -23.90 -8.99
C ARG A 49 16.94 -24.28 -10.40
N ILE A 50 16.41 -25.49 -10.54
CA ILE A 50 15.91 -26.06 -11.79
C ILE A 50 14.68 -26.87 -11.40
N ILE A 51 13.55 -26.55 -12.02
CA ILE A 51 12.29 -27.28 -11.88
C ILE A 51 12.09 -28.07 -13.16
N ASP A 52 12.14 -29.40 -13.09
CA ASP A 52 11.89 -30.27 -14.24
C ASP A 52 10.44 -30.74 -14.22
N VAL A 53 9.72 -30.43 -15.30
CA VAL A 53 8.29 -30.76 -15.47
C VAL A 53 8.06 -31.75 -16.61
N SER A 54 9.12 -32.40 -17.11
CA SER A 54 9.05 -33.28 -18.28
C SER A 54 8.13 -34.49 -18.09
N ASN A 55 7.82 -34.87 -16.85
CA ASN A 55 6.96 -36.01 -16.52
C ASN A 55 5.46 -35.67 -16.45
N PHE A 56 5.07 -34.40 -16.62
CA PHE A 56 3.67 -33.95 -16.46
C PHE A 56 2.77 -34.17 -17.69
N GLY A 57 3.21 -34.98 -18.66
CA GLY A 57 2.36 -35.35 -19.81
C GLY A 57 1.81 -34.13 -20.56
N GLU A 58 0.49 -34.13 -20.81
CA GLU A 58 -0.25 -33.08 -21.52
C GLU A 58 -0.46 -31.82 -20.66
N ALA A 59 -0.37 -31.90 -19.32
CA ALA A 59 -0.54 -30.74 -18.44
C ALA A 59 0.49 -29.62 -18.67
N ARG A 60 1.60 -29.92 -19.36
CA ARG A 60 2.64 -28.95 -19.71
C ARG A 60 2.54 -28.42 -21.14
N GLU A 61 1.49 -28.76 -21.88
CA GLU A 61 1.26 -28.36 -23.28
C GLU A 61 0.33 -27.15 -23.38
N PHE A 62 0.68 -26.17 -24.20
CA PHE A 62 -0.04 -24.91 -24.36
C PHE A 62 -0.21 -24.57 -25.83
N ASP A 63 -1.30 -23.90 -26.15
CA ASP A 63 -1.65 -23.50 -27.52
C ASP A 63 -0.74 -22.38 -28.06
N SER A 64 -0.11 -21.62 -27.16
CA SER A 64 0.84 -20.58 -27.54
C SER A 64 2.01 -20.45 -26.57
N TYR A 65 3.08 -19.81 -27.03
CA TYR A 65 4.19 -19.40 -26.18
C TYR A 65 3.73 -18.45 -25.07
N ASP A 66 2.80 -17.54 -25.37
CA ASP A 66 2.33 -16.53 -24.43
C ASP A 66 1.51 -17.18 -23.30
N ASP A 67 0.69 -18.19 -23.60
CA ASP A 67 -0.04 -18.96 -22.58
C ASP A 67 0.92 -19.75 -21.69
N ALA A 68 1.94 -20.38 -22.28
CA ALA A 68 2.98 -21.09 -21.52
C ALA A 68 3.78 -20.13 -20.61
N TYR A 69 4.14 -18.95 -21.13
CA TYR A 69 4.82 -17.93 -20.37
C TYR A 69 3.95 -17.39 -19.23
N GLN A 70 2.69 -17.06 -19.53
CA GLN A 70 1.72 -16.52 -18.58
C GLN A 70 1.47 -17.51 -17.44
N PHE A 71 1.33 -18.80 -17.73
CA PHE A 71 1.19 -19.84 -16.71
C PHE A 71 2.38 -19.90 -15.74
N VAL A 72 3.62 -19.83 -16.25
CA VAL A 72 4.81 -19.83 -15.39
C VAL A 72 4.95 -18.51 -14.62
N TYR A 73 4.60 -17.39 -15.25
CA TYR A 73 4.57 -16.08 -14.62
C TYR A 73 3.57 -16.03 -13.47
N GLU A 74 2.38 -16.60 -13.65
CA GLU A 74 1.39 -16.78 -12.59
C GLU A 74 1.96 -17.59 -11.43
N CYS A 75 2.50 -18.79 -11.70
CA CYS A 75 3.13 -19.63 -10.66
C CYS A 75 4.18 -18.85 -9.86
N ASN A 76 4.95 -17.99 -10.52
CA ASN A 76 5.98 -17.16 -9.90
C ASN A 76 5.37 -16.13 -8.92
N LEU A 77 4.20 -15.56 -9.23
CA LEU A 77 3.53 -14.58 -8.39
C LEU A 77 2.98 -15.15 -7.07
N TYR A 78 2.73 -16.47 -7.01
CA TYR A 78 2.40 -17.16 -5.76
C TYR A 78 3.59 -17.14 -4.78
N VAL A 79 4.82 -17.02 -5.27
CA VAL A 79 6.04 -17.08 -4.46
C VAL A 79 6.61 -15.68 -4.26
N ILE A 80 6.23 -15.03 -3.16
CA ILE A 80 6.49 -13.59 -2.90
C ILE A 80 7.98 -13.18 -2.90
N TRP A 81 8.92 -14.12 -2.80
CA TRP A 81 10.39 -13.87 -2.84
C TRP A 81 11.04 -14.26 -4.17
N ALA A 82 10.25 -14.76 -5.12
CA ALA A 82 10.72 -15.00 -6.47
C ALA A 82 10.72 -13.71 -7.29
N SER A 83 11.64 -13.63 -8.26
CA SER A 83 11.72 -12.51 -9.19
C SER A 83 10.78 -12.75 -10.34
N ARG A 84 10.13 -11.68 -10.83
CA ARG A 84 9.44 -11.67 -12.13
C ARG A 84 10.28 -12.24 -13.27
N ARG A 85 11.63 -12.21 -13.17
CA ARG A 85 12.50 -12.84 -14.17
C ARG A 85 12.65 -14.34 -13.90
N PHE A 86 12.37 -15.13 -14.91
CA PHE A 86 12.66 -16.56 -14.94
C PHE A 86 13.11 -16.95 -16.35
N THR A 87 13.63 -18.16 -16.51
CA THR A 87 13.87 -18.76 -17.82
C THR A 87 13.10 -20.06 -17.87
N PHE A 88 12.31 -20.30 -18.91
CA PHE A 88 11.72 -21.61 -19.15
C PHE A 88 12.19 -22.16 -20.50
N PHE A 89 12.37 -23.48 -20.54
CA PHE A 89 12.71 -24.24 -21.72
C PHE A 89 11.47 -24.99 -22.17
N TYR A 90 11.21 -25.00 -23.47
CA TYR A 90 10.07 -25.65 -24.06
C TYR A 90 10.47 -26.38 -25.35
N ASP A 91 9.71 -27.40 -25.71
CA ASP A 91 9.70 -27.98 -27.05
C ASP A 91 8.51 -27.41 -27.82
N TYR A 92 8.68 -27.14 -29.11
CA TYR A 92 7.57 -26.82 -30.02
C TYR A 92 7.30 -28.01 -30.93
N SER A 93 6.03 -28.37 -31.09
CA SER A 93 5.57 -29.47 -31.93
C SER A 93 4.83 -28.93 -33.15
N GLU A 94 5.41 -29.10 -34.35
CA GLU A 94 4.75 -28.71 -35.61
C GLU A 94 3.49 -29.55 -35.92
N GLU A 95 3.37 -30.76 -35.37
CA GLU A 95 2.24 -31.66 -35.63
C GLU A 95 0.97 -31.22 -34.90
N THR A 96 1.14 -30.78 -33.65
CA THR A 96 0.04 -30.35 -32.77
C THR A 96 -0.10 -28.84 -32.69
N ASP A 97 0.89 -28.09 -33.21
CA ASP A 97 1.01 -26.62 -33.06
C ASP A 97 1.01 -26.18 -31.59
N THR A 98 1.73 -26.93 -30.74
CA THR A 98 1.75 -26.69 -29.28
C THR A 98 3.16 -26.46 -28.74
N TYR A 99 3.20 -25.73 -27.61
CA TYR A 99 4.38 -25.43 -26.81
C TYR A 99 4.36 -26.26 -25.54
N SER A 100 5.43 -27.03 -25.29
CA SER A 100 5.49 -28.00 -24.21
C SER A 100 6.62 -27.67 -23.23
N ILE A 101 6.28 -27.19 -22.04
CA ILE A 101 7.29 -26.79 -21.02
C ILE A 101 8.10 -28.02 -20.58
N LYS A 102 9.42 -27.86 -20.49
CA LYS A 102 10.37 -28.88 -20.03
C LYS A 102 10.92 -28.56 -18.67
N ARG A 103 11.47 -27.35 -18.54
CA ARG A 103 12.20 -26.93 -17.35
C ARG A 103 12.02 -25.45 -17.09
N ILE A 104 12.02 -25.07 -15.83
CA ILE A 104 11.99 -23.68 -15.38
C ILE A 104 13.22 -23.43 -14.51
N ILE A 105 13.86 -22.28 -14.71
CA ILE A 105 14.95 -21.74 -13.88
C ILE A 105 14.42 -20.44 -13.27
N PRO A 106 13.92 -20.49 -12.03
CA PRO A 106 13.52 -19.29 -11.31
C PRO A 106 14.73 -18.42 -10.96
N LEU A 107 14.54 -17.11 -10.89
CA LEU A 107 15.46 -16.20 -10.22
C LEU A 107 14.80 -15.74 -8.93
N TYR A 108 15.52 -15.73 -7.81
CA TYR A 108 15.00 -15.26 -6.53
C TYR A 108 15.52 -13.86 -6.22
N VAL A 109 14.65 -12.98 -5.70
CA VAL A 109 15.06 -11.60 -5.33
C VAL A 109 15.79 -11.54 -4.01
N CYS A 110 15.57 -12.52 -3.13
CA CYS A 110 16.30 -12.65 -1.88
C CYS A 110 16.75 -14.10 -1.68
N ALA A 111 17.75 -14.31 -0.82
CA ALA A 111 18.17 -15.66 -0.43
C ALA A 111 17.14 -16.27 0.54
N MET A 112 17.10 -17.61 0.62
CA MET A 112 16.26 -18.38 1.54
C MET A 112 16.26 -17.83 2.99
N GLU A 113 17.43 -17.42 3.50
CA GLU A 113 17.56 -16.85 4.85
C GLU A 113 16.80 -15.53 5.08
N TYR A 114 16.38 -14.87 4.00
CA TYR A 114 15.61 -13.62 4.04
C TYR A 114 14.12 -13.83 3.81
N ALA A 115 13.68 -15.00 3.32
CA ALA A 115 12.25 -15.29 3.14
C ALA A 115 11.46 -15.09 4.44
N SER A 116 12.04 -15.47 5.58
CA SER A 116 11.41 -15.28 6.90
C SER A 116 11.18 -13.81 7.27
N LYS A 117 11.90 -12.85 6.67
CA LYS A 117 11.64 -11.42 6.88
C LYS A 117 10.34 -10.98 6.25
N ALA A 118 9.97 -11.57 5.11
CA ALA A 118 8.67 -11.29 4.50
C ALA A 118 7.53 -11.85 5.38
N ASP A 119 7.73 -13.03 5.99
CA ASP A 119 6.79 -13.56 6.97
C ASP A 119 6.65 -12.66 8.21
N GLU A 120 7.76 -12.21 8.80
CA GLU A 120 7.73 -11.30 9.94
C GLU A 120 7.03 -9.97 9.60
N ALA A 121 7.29 -9.43 8.40
CA ALA A 121 6.62 -8.22 7.93
C ALA A 121 5.13 -8.44 7.67
N ALA A 122 4.74 -9.59 7.11
CA ALA A 122 3.36 -9.98 6.92
C ALA A 122 2.63 -10.15 8.27
N ASP A 123 3.23 -10.83 9.24
CA ASP A 123 2.65 -10.99 10.57
C ASP A 123 2.50 -9.64 11.29
N LYS A 124 3.41 -8.68 11.08
CA LYS A 124 3.26 -7.29 11.58
C LYS A 124 2.03 -6.61 10.96
N LEU A 125 1.85 -6.72 9.63
CA LEU A 125 0.68 -6.15 8.95
C LEU A 125 -0.63 -6.82 9.37
N LEU A 126 -0.58 -8.07 9.81
CA LEU A 126 -1.75 -8.84 10.25
C LEU A 126 -2.03 -8.74 11.76
N GLU A 127 -1.29 -7.91 12.51
CA GLU A 127 -1.47 -7.76 13.95
C GLU A 127 -2.89 -7.27 14.28
N GLY A 128 -3.58 -7.99 15.17
CA GLY A 128 -5.00 -7.74 15.51
C GLY A 128 -6.02 -8.30 14.52
N ILE A 129 -5.60 -8.72 13.32
CA ILE A 129 -6.46 -9.29 12.27
C ILE A 129 -6.38 -10.83 12.29
N LYS A 130 -5.16 -11.38 12.21
CA LYS A 130 -4.94 -12.83 12.12
C LYS A 130 -5.34 -13.53 13.41
N GLY A 131 -6.22 -14.53 13.28
CA GLY A 131 -6.79 -15.27 14.41
C GLY A 131 -7.87 -14.50 15.19
N ASN A 132 -8.34 -13.36 14.66
CA ASN A 132 -9.45 -12.63 15.25
C ASN A 132 -10.78 -13.06 14.60
N ASP A 133 -11.45 -14.02 15.23
CA ASP A 133 -12.72 -14.58 14.74
C ASP A 133 -13.92 -13.63 14.86
N SER A 134 -13.76 -12.46 15.51
CA SER A 134 -14.83 -11.45 15.53
C SER A 134 -14.88 -10.62 14.25
N LEU A 135 -13.82 -10.64 13.45
CA LEU A 135 -13.79 -9.96 12.15
C LEU A 135 -14.33 -10.88 11.06
N THR A 136 -15.21 -10.33 10.24
CA THR A 136 -15.66 -10.94 8.99
C THR A 136 -14.54 -10.92 7.94
N ASP A 137 -14.68 -11.73 6.90
CA ASP A 137 -13.67 -11.77 5.84
C ASP A 137 -13.61 -10.47 5.03
N VAL A 138 -14.74 -9.76 4.89
CA VAL A 138 -14.76 -8.40 4.32
C VAL A 138 -13.93 -7.44 5.17
N GLU A 139 -14.12 -7.46 6.49
CA GLU A 139 -13.38 -6.58 7.41
C GLU A 139 -11.88 -6.89 7.41
N LYS A 140 -11.50 -8.17 7.42
CA LYS A 140 -10.10 -8.59 7.30
C LYS A 140 -9.50 -8.15 5.96
N ALA A 141 -10.20 -8.40 4.85
CA ALA A 141 -9.73 -8.04 3.51
C ALA A 141 -9.52 -6.53 3.36
N LEU A 142 -10.42 -5.71 3.91
CA LEU A 142 -10.32 -4.25 3.90
C LEU A 142 -9.15 -3.76 4.75
N LEU A 143 -9.04 -4.23 6.00
CA LEU A 143 -7.93 -3.83 6.87
C LEU A 143 -6.57 -4.23 6.30
N ILE A 144 -6.46 -5.39 5.64
CA ILE A 144 -5.25 -5.83 4.96
C ILE A 144 -4.95 -4.94 3.75
N HIS A 145 -5.98 -4.59 2.97
CA HIS A 145 -5.87 -3.72 1.79
C HIS A 145 -5.28 -2.36 2.18
N ASP A 146 -5.88 -1.70 3.17
CA ASP A 146 -5.48 -0.35 3.56
C ASP A 146 -4.08 -0.33 4.18
N ARG A 147 -3.78 -1.31 5.04
CA ARG A 147 -2.44 -1.45 5.65
C ARG A 147 -1.36 -1.71 4.62
N LEU A 148 -1.69 -2.35 3.50
CA LEU A 148 -0.73 -2.59 2.42
C LEU A 148 -0.39 -1.30 1.68
N ILE A 149 -1.41 -0.50 1.36
CA ILE A 149 -1.27 0.83 0.74
C ILE A 149 -0.46 1.77 1.66
N VAL A 150 -0.84 1.90 2.94
CA VAL A 150 -0.10 2.79 3.87
C VAL A 150 1.32 2.31 4.19
N ALA A 151 1.62 1.02 3.98
CA ALA A 151 2.94 0.48 4.30
C ALA A 151 3.93 0.52 3.15
N CYS A 152 3.49 0.78 1.91
CA CYS A 152 4.27 0.66 0.71
C CYS A 152 3.99 1.83 -0.24
N GLU A 153 5.03 2.36 -0.87
CA GLU A 153 4.86 3.40 -1.88
C GLU A 153 4.87 2.75 -3.27
N TYR A 154 4.00 3.19 -4.17
CA TYR A 154 4.14 2.87 -5.59
C TYR A 154 5.46 3.45 -6.12
N ASP A 155 6.26 2.63 -6.82
CA ASP A 155 7.59 3.02 -7.30
C ASP A 155 7.52 3.93 -8.55
N GLU A 156 6.94 5.14 -8.40
CA GLU A 156 7.01 6.19 -9.43
C GLU A 156 8.44 6.75 -9.56
N ALA A 157 9.19 6.81 -8.45
CA ALA A 157 10.49 7.49 -8.38
C ALA A 157 11.63 6.73 -9.09
N ASN A 158 11.59 5.40 -9.18
CA ASN A 158 12.53 4.61 -9.99
C ASN A 158 11.98 4.28 -11.39
N TYR A 159 10.92 4.94 -11.85
CA TYR A 159 10.68 5.12 -13.28
C TYR A 159 11.77 6.03 -13.86
N ASN A 160 12.98 5.48 -13.94
CA ASN A 160 14.12 6.16 -14.52
C ASN A 160 13.86 6.25 -16.02
N ILE A 161 13.36 7.40 -16.47
CA ILE A 161 13.06 7.71 -17.88
C ILE A 161 14.24 7.38 -18.80
N ASP A 162 15.48 7.49 -18.29
CA ASP A 162 16.71 7.23 -19.05
C ASP A 162 17.07 5.73 -19.13
N LEU A 163 16.62 4.88 -18.20
CA LEU A 163 16.96 3.45 -18.16
C LEU A 163 15.76 2.51 -18.40
N LYS A 164 14.51 2.97 -18.21
CA LYS A 164 13.28 2.16 -18.29
C LYS A 164 13.34 0.84 -17.51
N VAL A 165 13.90 0.85 -16.29
CA VAL A 165 13.97 -0.36 -15.45
C VAL A 165 13.45 -0.04 -14.06
N ILE A 166 12.26 -0.55 -13.75
CA ILE A 166 11.77 -0.72 -12.38
C ILE A 166 12.64 -1.82 -11.73
N PRO A 167 13.12 -1.65 -10.48
CA PRO A 167 13.85 -2.69 -9.79
C PRO A 167 13.02 -3.98 -9.71
N ASN A 168 13.61 -5.13 -10.06
CA ASN A 168 12.93 -6.43 -9.99
C ASN A 168 12.28 -6.73 -8.63
N VAL A 169 12.75 -6.07 -7.56
CA VAL A 169 12.19 -6.24 -6.21
C VAL A 169 10.79 -5.64 -6.10
N ALA A 170 10.45 -4.58 -6.84
CA ALA A 170 9.11 -3.95 -6.83
C ALA A 170 8.02 -4.85 -7.42
N HIS A 171 8.42 -5.90 -8.15
CA HIS A 171 7.54 -6.81 -8.89
C HIS A 171 7.13 -8.06 -8.10
N ASN A 172 7.33 -8.08 -6.78
CA ASN A 172 6.98 -9.22 -5.93
C ASN A 172 6.62 -8.79 -4.51
N GLY A 173 5.98 -9.70 -3.77
CA GLY A 173 5.53 -9.41 -2.41
C GLY A 173 6.65 -9.10 -1.41
N TYR A 174 7.89 -9.57 -1.60
CA TYR A 174 9.03 -9.21 -0.76
C TYR A 174 9.36 -7.71 -0.89
N GLY A 175 9.28 -7.16 -2.10
CA GLY A 175 9.41 -5.72 -2.34
C GLY A 175 8.42 -4.90 -1.54
N VAL A 176 7.15 -5.31 -1.58
CA VAL A 176 6.07 -4.62 -0.87
C VAL A 176 6.22 -4.76 0.64
N LEU A 177 6.41 -5.98 1.13
CA LEU A 177 6.39 -6.28 2.55
C LEU A 177 7.66 -5.81 3.26
N VAL A 178 8.84 -5.94 2.63
CA VAL A 178 10.13 -5.67 3.28
C VAL A 178 10.76 -4.37 2.78
N ASN A 179 10.80 -4.15 1.47
CA ASN A 179 11.46 -2.98 0.90
C ASN A 179 10.56 -1.73 0.84
N LYS A 180 9.24 -1.92 0.99
CA LYS A 180 8.22 -0.87 0.92
C LYS A 180 8.15 -0.16 -0.43
N ILE A 181 8.43 -0.90 -1.50
CA ILE A 181 8.31 -0.41 -2.89
C ILE A 181 7.55 -1.46 -3.71
N ALA A 182 6.62 -1.03 -4.55
CA ALA A 182 5.82 -1.94 -5.35
C ALA A 182 5.44 -1.36 -6.72
N VAL A 183 5.15 -2.27 -7.64
CA VAL A 183 4.23 -2.03 -8.77
C VAL A 183 3.17 -3.13 -8.77
N CYS A 184 2.31 -3.18 -9.79
CA CYS A 184 1.07 -3.95 -9.80
C CYS A 184 1.17 -5.41 -9.36
N ASP A 185 2.16 -6.13 -9.88
CA ASP A 185 2.39 -7.55 -9.56
C ASP A 185 2.97 -7.77 -8.17
N GLY A 186 3.75 -6.81 -7.66
CA GLY A 186 4.16 -6.78 -6.26
C GLY A 186 2.97 -6.66 -5.31
N TYR A 187 2.09 -5.67 -5.56
CA TYR A 187 0.89 -5.45 -4.77
C TYR A 187 -0.04 -6.67 -4.80
N ALA A 188 -0.34 -7.18 -5.99
CA ALA A 188 -1.22 -8.33 -6.15
C ALA A 188 -0.67 -9.58 -5.44
N SER A 189 0.65 -9.80 -5.52
CA SER A 189 1.35 -10.91 -4.86
C SER A 189 1.31 -10.78 -3.33
N ALA A 190 1.61 -9.59 -2.79
CA ALA A 190 1.57 -9.35 -1.35
C ALA A 190 0.16 -9.43 -0.77
N TYR A 191 -0.84 -8.86 -1.45
CA TYR A 191 -2.21 -8.87 -0.97
C TYR A 191 -2.78 -10.28 -0.89
N ARG A 192 -2.62 -11.07 -1.97
CA ARG A 192 -2.99 -12.49 -1.98
C ARG A 192 -2.35 -13.25 -0.83
N TYR A 193 -1.03 -13.07 -0.65
CA TYR A 193 -0.29 -13.72 0.42
C TYR A 193 -0.83 -13.41 1.82
N LEU A 194 -1.21 -12.15 2.07
CA LEU A 194 -1.79 -11.73 3.35
C LEU A 194 -3.20 -12.29 3.57
N LEU A 195 -4.03 -12.33 2.51
CA LEU A 195 -5.37 -12.92 2.54
C LEU A 195 -5.33 -14.42 2.87
N GLU A 196 -4.43 -15.18 2.26
CA GLU A 196 -4.28 -16.61 2.56
C GLU A 196 -3.92 -16.87 4.03
N LYS A 197 -3.05 -16.02 4.61
CA LYS A 197 -2.66 -16.13 6.03
C LYS A 197 -3.82 -15.91 7.00
N VAL A 198 -4.93 -15.34 6.53
CA VAL A 198 -6.18 -15.18 7.31
C VAL A 198 -7.32 -16.08 6.82
N GLY A 199 -7.03 -17.00 5.89
CA GLY A 199 -7.97 -17.99 5.39
C GLY A 199 -8.91 -17.49 4.30
N ILE A 200 -8.58 -16.37 3.64
CA ILE A 200 -9.37 -15.82 2.54
C ILE A 200 -8.73 -16.25 1.22
N GLU A 201 -9.51 -16.88 0.36
CA GLU A 201 -9.08 -17.33 -0.96
C GLU A 201 -8.99 -16.15 -1.92
N ALA A 202 -7.91 -16.12 -2.70
CA ALA A 202 -7.71 -15.11 -3.73
C ALA A 202 -6.79 -15.64 -4.84
N ASP A 203 -7.08 -15.19 -6.05
CA ASP A 203 -6.32 -15.45 -7.27
C ASP A 203 -5.88 -14.14 -7.94
N PHE A 204 -5.16 -14.27 -9.04
CA PHE A 204 -4.70 -13.16 -9.85
C PHE A 204 -5.60 -12.96 -11.07
N CYS A 205 -5.78 -11.70 -11.47
CA CYS A 205 -6.46 -11.32 -12.71
C CYS A 205 -5.53 -10.45 -13.53
N TYR A 206 -5.45 -10.70 -14.83
CA TYR A 206 -4.51 -10.03 -15.74
C TYR A 206 -5.24 -9.42 -16.91
N SER A 207 -4.71 -8.28 -17.38
CA SER A 207 -5.02 -7.73 -18.68
C SER A 207 -3.70 -7.40 -19.38
N PHE A 208 -3.52 -7.97 -20.58
CA PHE A 208 -2.41 -7.68 -21.47
C PHE A 208 -2.54 -6.26 -22.04
N ASP A 209 -3.76 -5.85 -22.38
CA ASP A 209 -4.05 -4.53 -22.94
C ASP A 209 -3.77 -3.40 -21.93
N LEU A 210 -4.08 -3.63 -20.64
CA LEU A 210 -3.70 -2.72 -19.56
C LEU A 210 -2.24 -2.89 -19.13
N ASN A 211 -1.58 -3.99 -19.51
CA ASN A 211 -0.31 -4.45 -18.93
C ASN A 211 -0.36 -4.40 -17.40
N HIS A 212 -1.42 -4.98 -16.81
CA HIS A 212 -1.76 -4.84 -15.40
C HIS A 212 -2.20 -6.17 -14.79
N VAL A 213 -1.99 -6.28 -13.47
CA VAL A 213 -2.43 -7.43 -12.66
C VAL A 213 -2.99 -6.94 -11.33
N TRP A 214 -4.06 -7.57 -10.91
CA TRP A 214 -4.71 -7.36 -9.61
C TRP A 214 -5.25 -8.69 -9.09
N ASN A 215 -6.14 -8.66 -8.09
CA ASN A 215 -6.68 -9.88 -7.47
C ASN A 215 -8.17 -10.09 -7.75
N ILE A 216 -8.55 -11.37 -7.79
CA ILE A 216 -9.93 -11.82 -7.56
C ILE A 216 -9.97 -12.40 -6.15
N VAL A 217 -10.90 -11.92 -5.32
CA VAL A 217 -11.06 -12.33 -3.92
C VAL A 217 -12.41 -12.99 -3.74
N TYR A 218 -12.42 -14.15 -3.09
CA TYR A 218 -13.64 -14.93 -2.86
C TYR A 218 -14.13 -14.72 -1.43
N ILE A 219 -15.34 -14.18 -1.29
CA ILE A 219 -15.98 -13.91 0.01
C ILE A 219 -17.43 -14.39 -0.03
N ASP A 220 -17.83 -15.17 0.97
CA ASP A 220 -19.18 -15.75 1.07
C ASP A 220 -19.62 -16.55 -0.17
N GLY A 221 -18.67 -17.16 -0.90
CA GLY A 221 -18.94 -17.93 -2.12
C GLY A 221 -19.12 -17.11 -3.39
N GLU A 222 -18.89 -15.80 -3.34
CA GLU A 222 -18.93 -14.89 -4.48
C GLU A 222 -17.53 -14.36 -4.79
N ALA A 223 -17.24 -14.11 -6.07
CA ALA A 223 -15.96 -13.55 -6.52
C ALA A 223 -16.08 -12.03 -6.72
N TYR A 224 -15.03 -11.30 -6.33
CA TYR A 224 -14.94 -9.85 -6.51
C TYR A 224 -13.55 -9.44 -6.99
N HIS A 225 -13.47 -8.38 -7.80
CA HIS A 225 -12.18 -7.77 -8.09
C HIS A 225 -11.72 -6.90 -6.92
N VAL A 226 -10.41 -6.96 -6.65
CA VAL A 226 -9.70 -6.05 -5.75
C VAL A 226 -8.42 -5.59 -6.43
N ASP A 227 -8.28 -4.29 -6.64
CA ASP A 227 -7.05 -3.69 -7.16
C ASP A 227 -6.45 -2.67 -6.18
N VAL A 228 -5.55 -3.18 -5.35
CA VAL A 228 -4.77 -2.39 -4.38
C VAL A 228 -3.92 -1.31 -5.09
N THR A 229 -3.44 -1.59 -6.29
CA THR A 229 -2.52 -0.70 -7.00
C THR A 229 -3.22 0.56 -7.49
N TRP A 230 -4.45 0.41 -8.02
CA TRP A 230 -5.24 1.57 -8.47
C TRP A 230 -5.99 2.26 -7.32
N ASP A 231 -6.04 1.64 -6.15
CA ASP A 231 -6.51 2.27 -4.91
C ASP A 231 -5.39 2.93 -4.08
N ASP A 232 -4.13 2.70 -4.44
CA ASP A 232 -2.96 3.47 -3.98
C ASP A 232 -2.89 4.83 -4.70
N PRO A 233 -2.89 5.98 -3.99
CA PRO A 233 -2.81 7.30 -4.62
C PRO A 233 -1.51 7.52 -5.40
N LEU A 234 -1.62 7.88 -6.69
CA LEU A 234 -0.46 8.29 -7.47
C LEU A 234 0.08 9.65 -7.03
N LYS A 235 1.40 9.64 -6.81
CA LYS A 235 2.12 10.26 -5.71
C LYS A 235 1.54 9.98 -4.32
N ASP A 236 2.24 9.10 -3.60
CA ASP A 236 1.86 8.65 -2.28
C ASP A 236 1.67 9.83 -1.30
N THR A 237 0.66 9.70 -0.44
CA THR A 237 0.25 10.70 0.56
C THR A 237 -0.07 9.96 1.85
N GLU A 238 0.62 10.33 2.92
CA GLU A 238 0.57 9.62 4.20
C GLU A 238 -0.87 9.41 4.69
N GLY A 239 -1.26 8.16 4.92
CA GLY A 239 -2.57 7.76 5.46
C GLY A 239 -3.75 7.88 4.49
N PHE A 240 -3.53 8.31 3.24
CA PHE A 240 -4.56 8.36 2.21
C PHE A 240 -4.74 6.97 1.59
N VAL A 241 -5.99 6.51 1.49
CA VAL A 241 -6.34 5.23 0.87
C VAL A 241 -7.62 5.39 0.06
N SER A 242 -7.65 4.96 -1.20
CA SER A 242 -8.88 4.86 -2.00
C SER A 242 -9.51 3.48 -1.84
N HIS A 243 -10.80 3.35 -2.12
CA HIS A 243 -11.52 2.07 -2.11
C HIS A 243 -12.42 1.90 -3.33
N LYS A 244 -12.05 2.52 -4.45
CA LYS A 244 -12.84 2.55 -5.68
C LYS A 244 -12.79 1.21 -6.41
N ASN A 245 -11.74 0.41 -6.21
CA ASN A 245 -11.55 -0.88 -6.83
C ASN A 245 -11.58 -2.03 -5.81
N PHE A 246 -11.97 -1.78 -4.56
CA PHE A 246 -12.11 -2.79 -3.52
C PHE A 246 -13.49 -3.49 -3.54
N LEU A 247 -13.46 -4.81 -3.71
CA LEU A 247 -14.60 -5.73 -3.77
C LEU A 247 -15.68 -5.28 -4.77
N VAL A 248 -15.30 -5.13 -6.03
CA VAL A 248 -16.19 -4.64 -7.09
C VAL A 248 -16.50 -5.71 -8.13
N SER A 249 -17.69 -5.64 -8.73
CA SER A 249 -18.01 -6.43 -9.93
C SER A 249 -17.17 -5.98 -11.12
N SER A 250 -17.03 -6.82 -12.16
CA SER A 250 -16.35 -6.47 -13.41
C SER A 250 -16.99 -5.24 -14.08
N LYS A 251 -18.31 -5.07 -13.94
CA LYS A 251 -19.03 -3.89 -14.46
C LYS A 251 -18.62 -2.60 -13.74
N MET A 252 -18.44 -2.66 -12.43
CA MET A 252 -17.96 -1.51 -11.66
C MET A 252 -16.47 -1.27 -11.90
N LEU A 253 -15.66 -2.33 -11.94
CA LEU A 253 -14.24 -2.25 -12.27
C LEU A 253 -14.00 -1.55 -13.62
N TYR A 254 -14.75 -1.94 -14.66
CA TYR A 254 -14.76 -1.27 -15.95
C TYR A 254 -15.06 0.23 -15.79
N ARG A 255 -16.12 0.61 -15.06
CA ARG A 255 -16.46 2.03 -14.83
C ARG A 255 -15.36 2.83 -14.13
N MET A 256 -14.50 2.18 -13.35
CA MET A 256 -13.37 2.81 -12.67
C MET A 256 -12.14 2.98 -13.56
N GLY A 257 -12.15 2.45 -14.79
CA GLY A 257 -11.14 2.69 -15.81
C GLY A 257 -10.49 1.45 -16.40
N HIS A 258 -10.81 0.25 -15.88
CA HIS A 258 -10.36 -1.04 -16.42
C HIS A 258 -11.12 -1.39 -17.71
N ASN A 259 -10.99 -0.51 -18.71
CA ASN A 259 -11.81 -0.48 -19.92
C ASN A 259 -11.30 -1.43 -21.01
N THR A 260 -11.07 -2.70 -20.68
CA THR A 260 -10.66 -3.75 -21.63
C THR A 260 -11.58 -4.97 -21.49
N ASP A 261 -11.47 -5.92 -22.42
CA ASP A 261 -12.27 -7.15 -22.49
C ASP A 261 -11.42 -8.43 -22.44
N ASP A 262 -10.14 -8.30 -22.08
CA ASP A 262 -9.13 -9.35 -22.09
C ASP A 262 -8.79 -9.96 -20.72
N TYR A 263 -9.60 -9.67 -19.69
CA TYR A 263 -9.43 -10.18 -18.33
C TYR A 263 -10.62 -11.04 -17.89
N ASP A 264 -10.44 -11.78 -16.78
CA ASP A 264 -11.49 -12.61 -16.21
C ASP A 264 -12.67 -11.75 -15.71
N THR A 265 -13.82 -11.88 -16.35
CA THR A 265 -15.05 -11.14 -16.02
C THR A 265 -16.08 -11.98 -15.24
N THR A 266 -15.67 -13.13 -14.71
CA THR A 266 -16.52 -13.96 -13.85
C THR A 266 -16.97 -13.27 -12.55
N PRO A 267 -16.23 -12.31 -11.94
CA PRO A 267 -16.71 -11.55 -10.79
C PRO A 267 -17.87 -10.60 -11.13
N ASP A 268 -19.12 -11.09 -11.18
CA ASP A 268 -20.29 -10.30 -11.58
C ASP A 268 -21.16 -9.80 -10.42
N SER A 269 -20.88 -10.23 -9.18
CA SER A 269 -21.63 -9.85 -7.99
C SER A 269 -21.53 -8.34 -7.70
N THR A 270 -22.68 -7.68 -7.67
CA THR A 270 -22.78 -6.22 -7.43
C THR A 270 -23.01 -5.86 -5.96
N LYS A 271 -22.92 -6.83 -5.04
CA LYS A 271 -23.22 -6.67 -3.59
C LYS A 271 -22.52 -5.46 -2.98
N TYR A 272 -21.27 -5.22 -3.38
CA TYR A 272 -20.39 -4.22 -2.79
C TYR A 272 -20.03 -3.05 -3.72
N ASP A 273 -20.60 -2.99 -4.94
CA ASP A 273 -20.35 -1.91 -5.91
C ASP A 273 -20.58 -0.50 -5.34
N ASN A 274 -21.51 -0.35 -4.39
CA ASN A 274 -21.85 0.92 -3.75
C ASN A 274 -21.62 0.89 -2.23
N ALA A 275 -20.68 0.07 -1.76
CA ALA A 275 -20.38 -0.04 -0.35
C ALA A 275 -19.80 1.27 0.22
N PHE A 276 -20.04 1.50 1.52
CA PHE A 276 -19.79 2.77 2.20
C PHE A 276 -18.29 3.15 2.28
N TRP A 277 -17.37 2.18 2.21
CA TRP A 277 -15.93 2.45 2.21
C TRP A 277 -15.48 3.30 1.02
N ARG A 278 -16.25 3.30 -0.08
CA ARG A 278 -16.02 4.17 -1.24
C ARG A 278 -16.15 5.66 -0.93
N ASP A 279 -16.85 6.00 0.15
CA ASP A 279 -16.99 7.37 0.65
C ASP A 279 -15.87 7.75 1.64
N SER A 280 -14.90 6.85 1.87
CA SER A 280 -13.71 7.06 2.69
C SER A 280 -12.46 7.19 1.83
N GLN A 281 -11.61 8.16 2.18
CA GLN A 281 -10.30 8.40 1.55
C GLN A 281 -9.15 8.22 2.54
N SER A 282 -9.35 7.38 3.54
CA SER A 282 -8.45 7.19 4.68
C SER A 282 -8.40 5.72 5.08
N GLU A 283 -7.27 5.30 5.63
CA GLU A 283 -7.11 3.97 6.24
C GLU A 283 -8.16 3.70 7.33
N PHE A 284 -8.83 2.54 7.25
CA PHE A 284 -9.67 2.01 8.31
C PHE A 284 -8.83 1.52 9.49
N GLN A 285 -9.18 1.96 10.70
CA GLN A 285 -8.40 1.68 11.90
C GLN A 285 -9.05 0.61 12.77
N LEU A 286 -8.31 -0.45 13.05
CA LEU A 286 -8.66 -1.44 14.07
C LEU A 286 -8.09 -1.00 15.43
N LEU A 287 -8.97 -0.74 16.40
CA LEU A 287 -8.60 -0.38 17.77
C LEU A 287 -9.54 -1.07 18.77
N ASP A 288 -8.99 -1.75 19.76
CA ASP A 288 -9.75 -2.52 20.77
C ASP A 288 -10.80 -3.48 20.17
N GLY A 289 -10.43 -4.15 19.06
CA GLY A 289 -11.29 -5.12 18.37
C GLY A 289 -12.45 -4.51 17.58
N LYS A 290 -12.48 -3.18 17.43
CA LYS A 290 -13.49 -2.44 16.66
C LYS A 290 -12.85 -1.69 15.51
N ILE A 291 -13.62 -1.50 14.44
CA ILE A 291 -13.16 -0.78 13.26
C ILE A 291 -13.74 0.63 13.24
N TYR A 292 -12.88 1.59 12.93
CA TYR A 292 -13.23 3.00 12.83
C TYR A 292 -12.76 3.57 11.50
N TYR A 293 -13.50 4.53 10.98
CA TYR A 293 -13.21 5.13 9.68
C TYR A 293 -13.72 6.57 9.60
N ILE A 294 -13.22 7.32 8.63
CA ILE A 294 -13.76 8.62 8.29
C ILE A 294 -14.67 8.48 7.07
N ASP A 295 -15.91 8.90 7.24
CA ASP A 295 -16.84 9.09 6.12
C ASP A 295 -16.63 10.52 5.62
N ASN A 296 -15.86 10.65 4.53
CA ASN A 296 -15.47 11.93 3.96
C ASN A 296 -16.69 12.63 3.33
N ASP A 297 -17.63 11.89 2.73
CA ASP A 297 -18.86 12.48 2.19
C ASP A 297 -19.75 13.06 3.31
N LYS A 298 -19.92 12.32 4.42
CA LYS A 298 -20.75 12.74 5.55
C LYS A 298 -20.03 13.63 6.56
N GLU A 299 -18.73 13.87 6.39
CA GLU A 299 -17.86 14.67 7.26
C GLU A 299 -17.82 14.15 8.72
N LYS A 300 -17.70 12.83 8.92
CA LYS A 300 -17.82 12.20 10.24
C LYS A 300 -16.74 11.14 10.52
N LEU A 301 -16.32 11.09 11.79
CA LEU A 301 -15.64 9.94 12.36
C LEU A 301 -16.70 8.91 12.79
N MET A 302 -16.52 7.67 12.34
CA MET A 302 -17.50 6.59 12.44
C MET A 302 -16.89 5.35 13.10
N GLU A 303 -17.73 4.59 13.79
CA GLU A 303 -17.48 3.20 14.24
C GLU A 303 -18.29 2.26 13.35
N TRP A 304 -17.65 1.21 12.83
CA TRP A 304 -18.28 0.14 12.05
C TRP A 304 -18.59 -1.05 12.97
N ASP A 305 -19.88 -1.42 13.07
CA ASP A 305 -20.41 -2.52 13.86
C ASP A 305 -21.42 -3.33 13.03
N GLY A 306 -20.93 -4.23 12.20
CA GLY A 306 -21.74 -5.00 11.24
C GLY A 306 -22.49 -4.07 10.28
N ASP A 307 -23.83 -4.14 10.26
CA ASP A 307 -24.65 -3.25 9.42
C ASP A 307 -24.82 -1.83 10.01
N LYS A 308 -24.33 -1.58 11.23
CA LYS A 308 -24.48 -0.29 11.91
C LYS A 308 -23.22 0.55 11.77
N HIS A 309 -23.44 1.82 11.43
CA HIS A 309 -22.39 2.83 11.32
C HIS A 309 -22.67 3.96 12.33
N ASN A 310 -21.98 3.92 13.46
CA ASN A 310 -22.23 4.83 14.58
C ASN A 310 -21.37 6.09 14.46
N THR A 311 -21.99 7.27 14.47
CA THR A 311 -21.25 8.54 14.45
C THR A 311 -20.61 8.82 15.82
N LEU A 312 -19.29 9.00 15.84
CA LEU A 312 -18.53 9.37 17.03
C LEU A 312 -18.41 10.88 17.19
N CYS A 313 -17.92 11.57 16.15
CA CYS A 313 -17.88 13.03 16.13
C CYS A 313 -17.87 13.58 14.69
N LYS A 314 -18.05 14.90 14.57
CA LYS A 314 -17.92 15.59 13.28
C LYS A 314 -16.46 15.91 13.01
N VAL A 315 -16.00 15.66 11.78
CA VAL A 315 -14.68 16.05 11.27
C VAL A 315 -14.83 17.17 10.25
N LYS A 316 -15.66 18.16 10.57
CA LYS A 316 -16.09 19.19 9.63
C LYS A 316 -14.99 20.25 9.45
N ASP A 317 -14.05 19.96 8.57
CA ASP A 317 -13.13 20.94 8.02
C ASP A 317 -12.79 20.61 6.57
N ARG A 318 -12.47 21.62 5.78
CA ARG A 318 -12.24 21.49 4.34
C ARG A 318 -10.93 22.15 3.98
N TRP A 319 -10.14 21.52 3.11
CA TRP A 319 -8.94 22.14 2.55
C TRP A 319 -9.32 23.45 1.85
N GLY A 320 -8.76 24.54 2.33
CA GLY A 320 -9.27 25.88 2.11
C GLY A 320 -8.54 26.58 0.98
N LYS A 321 -8.93 26.37 -0.28
CA LYS A 321 -8.80 27.37 -1.37
C LYS A 321 -9.29 27.00 -2.77
N PHE A 322 -9.63 25.75 -3.06
CA PHE A 322 -10.04 25.39 -4.43
C PHE A 322 -11.56 25.48 -4.62
N PRO A 323 -12.06 26.21 -5.64
CA PRO A 323 -13.48 26.28 -5.98
C PRO A 323 -14.11 24.91 -6.31
N MET A 324 -13.28 23.90 -6.61
CA MET A 324 -13.70 22.52 -6.91
C MET A 324 -13.23 21.46 -5.89
N ALA A 325 -12.40 21.78 -4.89
CA ALA A 325 -12.01 20.84 -3.81
C ALA A 325 -12.92 21.02 -2.59
N ASN A 326 -14.22 20.95 -2.81
CA ASN A 326 -15.24 21.08 -1.76
C ASN A 326 -15.47 19.75 -1.01
N PHE A 327 -14.43 18.94 -0.87
CA PHE A 327 -14.48 17.62 -0.25
C PHE A 327 -13.71 17.63 1.07
N ASN A 328 -14.19 16.84 2.01
CA ASN A 328 -13.52 16.60 3.28
C ASN A 328 -12.41 15.59 3.04
N TYR A 329 -11.18 15.91 3.43
CA TYR A 329 -10.04 15.02 3.29
C TYR A 329 -9.40 14.75 4.66
N SER A 330 -10.23 14.66 5.70
CA SER A 330 -9.78 14.20 6.99
C SER A 330 -9.28 12.77 6.88
N LEU A 331 -8.14 12.51 7.51
CA LEU A 331 -7.48 11.21 7.57
C LEU A 331 -7.50 10.68 9.01
N LEU A 332 -7.43 9.37 9.16
CA LEU A 332 -7.54 8.63 10.40
C LEU A 332 -6.30 7.76 10.61
N SER A 333 -5.84 7.71 11.85
CA SER A 333 -4.81 6.80 12.33
C SER A 333 -5.11 6.45 13.80
N ASN A 334 -4.27 5.67 14.46
CA ASN A 334 -4.40 5.40 15.89
C ASN A 334 -3.03 5.22 16.55
N ASP A 335 -2.93 5.55 17.85
CA ASP A 335 -1.70 5.40 18.65
C ASP A 335 -1.69 4.15 19.55
N GLY A 336 -2.59 3.20 19.29
CA GLY A 336 -2.84 2.03 20.11
C GLY A 336 -3.68 2.29 21.36
N ASN A 337 -3.99 3.54 21.71
CA ASN A 337 -4.89 3.88 22.83
C ASN A 337 -6.04 4.78 22.39
N ASN A 338 -5.78 5.71 21.46
CA ASN A 338 -6.73 6.69 20.96
C ASN A 338 -6.77 6.66 19.44
N LEU A 339 -7.92 7.01 18.89
CA LEU A 339 -8.01 7.39 17.48
C LEU A 339 -7.36 8.76 17.32
N LEU A 340 -6.70 8.96 16.19
CA LEU A 340 -6.10 10.22 15.79
C LEU A 340 -6.67 10.61 14.44
N PHE A 341 -7.10 11.85 14.28
CA PHE A 341 -7.60 12.31 12.98
C PHE A 341 -7.12 13.71 12.63
N SER A 342 -6.87 13.93 11.35
CA SER A 342 -6.52 15.24 10.79
C SER A 342 -7.75 16.00 10.32
N LEU A 343 -7.72 17.31 10.51
CA LEU A 343 -8.49 18.30 9.80
C LEU A 343 -7.51 19.11 8.91
N ALA A 344 -8.01 20.08 8.16
CA ALA A 344 -7.18 20.92 7.31
C ALA A 344 -6.08 21.65 8.10
N ASP A 345 -6.36 22.12 9.32
CA ASP A 345 -5.43 22.96 10.08
C ASP A 345 -5.04 22.41 11.46
N ALA A 346 -5.38 21.16 11.77
CA ALA A 346 -5.10 20.56 13.08
C ALA A 346 -5.21 19.03 13.07
N VAL A 347 -4.55 18.39 14.03
CA VAL A 347 -4.71 16.97 14.36
C VAL A 347 -5.30 16.86 15.76
N TYR A 348 -6.29 15.99 15.91
CA TYR A 348 -6.96 15.70 17.17
C TYR A 348 -6.76 14.24 17.57
N SER A 349 -6.70 13.99 18.87
CA SER A 349 -6.95 12.66 19.44
C SER A 349 -8.39 12.55 19.91
N PHE A 350 -8.93 11.33 19.83
CA PHE A 350 -10.25 10.97 20.27
C PHE A 350 -10.18 9.69 21.10
N ASP A 351 -10.51 9.83 22.38
CA ASP A 351 -10.59 8.72 23.33
C ASP A 351 -11.95 8.03 23.16
N ILE A 352 -11.92 6.73 22.82
CA ILE A 352 -13.13 5.99 22.45
C ILE A 352 -14.04 5.69 23.64
N ASP A 353 -13.54 5.70 24.87
CA ASP A 353 -14.31 5.39 26.08
C ASP A 353 -14.98 6.64 26.64
N THR A 354 -14.19 7.70 26.84
CA THR A 354 -14.64 8.97 27.40
C THR A 354 -15.32 9.86 26.35
N LYS A 355 -15.14 9.55 25.06
CA LYS A 355 -15.54 10.38 23.91
C LYS A 355 -14.91 11.78 23.95
N GLU A 356 -13.79 11.93 24.65
CA GLU A 356 -13.08 13.19 24.77
C GLU A 356 -12.24 13.45 23.51
N LYS A 357 -12.37 14.65 22.95
CA LYS A 357 -11.56 15.13 21.81
C LYS A 357 -10.51 16.13 22.30
N LYS A 358 -9.22 15.90 22.00
CA LYS A 358 -8.11 16.79 22.37
C LYS A 358 -7.31 17.23 21.16
N LEU A 359 -6.91 18.50 21.14
CA LEU A 359 -5.97 19.01 20.13
C LEU A 359 -4.58 18.42 20.41
N VAL A 360 -3.99 17.76 19.42
CA VAL A 360 -2.64 17.17 19.50
C VAL A 360 -1.62 18.07 18.83
N TYR A 361 -1.95 18.55 17.63
CA TYR A 361 -1.07 19.36 16.82
C TYR A 361 -1.86 20.38 16.02
N GLN A 362 -1.29 21.57 15.85
CA GLN A 362 -1.80 22.61 14.97
C GLN A 362 -0.59 23.30 14.31
N PRO A 363 -0.41 23.23 12.99
CA PRO A 363 0.66 23.94 12.30
C PRO A 363 0.56 25.46 12.53
N GLU A 364 1.72 26.11 12.72
CA GLU A 364 1.76 27.58 12.70
C GLU A 364 1.41 28.04 11.29
N LYS A 365 0.30 28.79 11.14
CA LYS A 365 -0.07 29.40 9.85
C LYS A 365 1.03 30.39 9.45
N THR A 366 1.95 29.96 8.59
CA THR A 366 2.93 30.83 7.95
C THR A 366 2.22 31.70 6.91
N SER A 367 2.90 32.71 6.37
CA SER A 367 2.35 33.63 5.36
C SER A 367 1.92 32.97 4.03
N GLU A 368 2.00 31.65 3.92
CA GLU A 368 1.75 30.85 2.71
C GLU A 368 0.51 29.94 2.81
N ASP A 369 -0.28 30.00 3.89
CA ASP A 369 -1.57 29.28 4.06
C ASP A 369 -1.50 27.78 3.68
N MET A 370 -0.72 26.98 4.41
CA MET A 370 -0.61 25.53 4.21
C MET A 370 -1.66 24.77 5.03
N ASP A 371 -2.27 23.75 4.43
CA ASP A 371 -3.15 22.78 5.10
C ASP A 371 -2.44 21.41 5.24
N ILE A 372 -2.95 20.55 6.11
CA ILE A 372 -2.52 19.16 6.28
C ILE A 372 -3.15 18.32 5.17
N TYR A 373 -2.33 17.80 4.26
CA TYR A 373 -2.76 16.96 3.15
C TYR A 373 -2.50 15.46 3.36
N GLY A 374 -1.52 15.11 4.18
CA GLY A 374 -1.17 13.74 4.56
C GLY A 374 -0.98 13.65 6.08
N PHE A 375 -1.37 12.52 6.66
CA PHE A 375 -1.33 12.29 8.09
C PHE A 375 -1.28 10.79 8.43
N THR A 376 -0.29 10.38 9.23
CA THR A 376 -0.28 9.05 9.86
C THR A 376 0.43 9.07 11.22
N TYR A 377 0.25 8.01 11.99
CA TYR A 377 1.00 7.71 13.20
C TYR A 377 1.65 6.34 13.08
N LYS A 378 2.99 6.29 13.17
CA LYS A 378 3.74 5.04 12.99
C LYS A 378 4.98 5.03 13.87
N ASP A 379 5.22 3.90 14.53
CA ASP A 379 6.41 3.64 15.34
C ASP A 379 6.73 4.76 16.37
N GLY A 380 5.70 5.39 16.96
CA GLY A 380 5.85 6.44 17.97
C GLY A 380 6.06 7.85 17.40
N GLU A 381 5.93 8.02 16.09
CA GLU A 381 6.10 9.28 15.39
C GLU A 381 4.77 9.69 14.73
N PHE A 382 4.41 10.95 14.89
CA PHE A 382 3.38 11.58 14.08
C PHE A 382 4.03 12.12 12.81
N ILE A 383 3.46 11.77 11.67
CA ILE A 383 3.88 12.29 10.36
C ILE A 383 2.73 13.15 9.84
N CYS A 384 3.04 14.39 9.49
CA CYS A 384 2.09 15.32 8.86
C CYS A 384 2.72 15.94 7.64
N GLU A 385 2.00 15.91 6.53
CA GLU A 385 2.41 16.54 5.29
C GLU A 385 1.63 17.84 5.10
N LEU A 386 2.35 18.96 5.12
CA LEU A 386 1.78 20.28 4.87
C LEU A 386 1.98 20.66 3.42
N ASN A 387 0.91 21.14 2.77
CA ASN A 387 0.96 21.62 1.40
C ASN A 387 0.08 22.87 1.23
N ASN A 388 0.47 23.74 0.30
CA ASN A 388 -0.28 24.94 -0.09
C ASN A 388 -1.14 24.73 -1.35
N GLU A 389 -0.99 23.59 -2.04
CA GLU A 389 -1.80 23.20 -3.21
C GLU A 389 -2.28 21.75 -3.11
N ALA A 390 -3.56 21.51 -3.35
CA ALA A 390 -4.10 20.16 -3.46
C ALA A 390 -3.49 19.45 -4.67
N PHE A 391 -2.88 18.29 -4.44
CA PHE A 391 -2.07 17.54 -5.41
C PHE A 391 -2.74 17.28 -6.76
N ILE A 392 -4.07 17.27 -6.78
CA ILE A 392 -4.90 16.85 -7.92
C ILE A 392 -4.79 17.84 -9.12
N TYR A 393 -4.18 19.02 -8.98
CA TYR A 393 -4.35 20.09 -9.97
C TYR A 393 -3.10 20.80 -10.51
N ASN A 394 -1.96 20.90 -9.79
CA ASN A 394 -0.79 21.61 -10.33
C ASN A 394 0.51 21.29 -9.57
N GLU A 395 1.50 20.68 -10.22
CA GLU A 395 2.78 20.34 -9.58
C GLU A 395 3.82 21.47 -9.62
N ALA A 396 3.70 22.41 -10.56
CA ALA A 396 4.78 23.36 -10.84
C ALA A 396 5.02 24.39 -9.71
N ASN A 397 4.06 24.58 -8.80
CA ASN A 397 4.12 25.61 -7.75
C ASN A 397 3.87 25.08 -6.31
N ALA A 398 3.58 23.79 -6.13
CA ALA A 398 3.27 23.21 -4.82
C ALA A 398 4.51 23.20 -3.91
N GLN A 399 4.38 23.74 -2.70
CA GLN A 399 5.40 23.68 -1.65
C GLN A 399 5.01 22.64 -0.60
N ARG A 400 5.96 21.78 -0.22
CA ARG A 400 5.69 20.65 0.68
C ARG A 400 6.64 20.59 1.85
N TYR A 401 6.08 20.24 3.00
CA TYR A 401 6.83 20.03 4.23
C TYR A 401 6.32 18.78 4.94
N THR A 402 7.18 17.78 5.08
CA THR A 402 6.93 16.63 5.96
C THR A 402 7.44 16.96 7.35
N LEU A 403 6.55 16.89 8.34
CA LEU A 403 6.86 17.11 9.75
C LEU A 403 6.78 15.78 10.48
N ILE A 404 7.92 15.36 11.03
CA ILE A 404 8.02 14.18 11.90
C ILE A 404 8.10 14.67 13.34
N ILE A 405 7.05 14.38 14.13
CA ILE A 405 6.92 14.78 15.53
C ILE A 405 7.00 13.54 16.40
N LYS A 406 8.13 13.34 17.10
CA LYS A 406 8.31 12.25 18.06
C LYS A 406 7.36 12.41 19.25
N ALA A 407 6.53 11.39 19.53
CA ALA A 407 5.50 11.42 20.58
C ALA A 407 6.07 11.68 21.99
N ILE A 408 7.36 11.41 22.25
CA ILE A 408 8.02 11.65 23.54
C ILE A 408 8.13 13.14 23.90
N LEU A 409 7.86 14.06 22.97
CA LEU A 409 8.16 15.48 23.16
C LEU A 409 6.97 16.42 22.98
N VAL A 410 5.71 15.99 23.10
CA VAL A 410 4.58 16.95 23.05
C VAL A 410 4.65 17.95 24.23
N ALA A 411 5.26 17.59 25.36
CA ALA A 411 5.46 18.52 26.49
C ALA A 411 6.70 19.45 26.35
N ALA A 412 7.74 19.06 25.60
CA ALA A 412 9.00 19.83 25.54
C ALA A 412 9.35 20.40 24.14
N ALA A 413 8.72 19.93 23.06
CA ALA A 413 8.80 20.54 21.73
C ALA A 413 8.16 21.94 21.72
N VAL A 414 7.09 22.16 22.49
CA VAL A 414 6.50 23.50 22.66
C VAL A 414 7.54 24.48 23.21
N ILE A 415 8.39 24.04 24.14
CA ILE A 415 9.45 24.89 24.72
C ILE A 415 10.58 25.12 23.70
N PHE A 416 10.99 24.09 22.96
CA PHE A 416 12.10 24.20 22.02
C PHE A 416 11.75 25.03 20.77
N VAL A 417 10.53 24.87 20.23
CA VAL A 417 10.02 25.69 19.12
C VAL A 417 9.85 27.14 19.57
N VAL A 418 9.33 27.40 20.78
CA VAL A 418 9.25 28.76 21.34
C VAL A 418 10.64 29.38 21.47
N ILE A 419 11.66 28.63 21.91
CA ILE A 419 13.04 29.11 22.01
C ILE A 419 13.62 29.42 20.61
N ILE A 420 13.42 28.55 19.62
CA ILE A 420 13.88 28.78 18.23
C ILE A 420 13.20 30.02 17.62
N VAL A 421 11.88 30.17 17.79
CA VAL A 421 11.13 31.33 17.30
C VAL A 421 11.61 32.62 17.98
N LEU A 422 11.88 32.58 19.29
CA LEU A 422 12.44 33.72 20.03
C LEU A 422 13.85 34.07 19.54
N ILE A 423 14.71 33.08 19.26
CA ILE A 423 16.05 33.27 18.71
C ILE A 423 15.98 33.87 17.29
N ILE A 424 15.10 33.36 16.42
CA ILE A 424 14.90 33.89 15.06
C ILE A 424 14.38 35.33 15.10
N LYS A 425 13.40 35.63 15.96
CA LYS A 425 12.91 37.02 16.18
C LYS A 425 14.02 37.93 16.69
N PHE A 426 14.85 37.46 17.61
CA PHE A 426 16.00 38.21 18.13
C PHE A 426 17.06 38.51 17.05
N ILE A 427 17.38 37.51 16.21
CA ILE A 427 18.33 37.67 15.09
C ILE A 427 17.79 38.64 14.04
N LYS A 428 16.51 38.52 13.63
CA LYS A 428 15.86 39.46 12.70
C LYS A 428 15.87 40.89 13.24
N LYS A 429 15.57 41.10 14.54
CA LYS A 429 15.63 42.42 15.20
C LYS A 429 17.04 43.01 15.19
N ARG A 430 18.08 42.19 15.43
CA ARG A 430 19.49 42.63 15.36
C ARG A 430 19.93 43.01 13.94
N LYS A 431 19.54 42.23 12.93
CA LYS A 431 19.83 42.55 11.51
C LYS A 431 19.16 43.85 11.08
N LYS A 432 17.88 44.06 11.43
CA LYS A 432 17.15 45.32 11.15
C LYS A 432 17.81 46.53 11.83
N LYS A 433 18.24 46.40 13.09
CA LYS A 433 18.94 47.47 13.81
C LYS A 433 20.30 47.82 13.19
N LYS A 434 21.05 46.83 12.70
CA LYS A 434 22.31 47.07 11.96
C LYS A 434 22.06 47.78 10.63
N LEU A 435 21.03 47.37 9.88
CA LEU A 435 20.67 47.99 8.60
C LEU A 435 20.26 49.46 8.77
N LEU A 436 19.38 49.74 9.74
CA LEU A 436 18.95 51.12 10.06
C LEU A 436 20.13 51.99 10.51
N LYS A 437 21.09 51.43 11.26
CA LYS A 437 22.29 52.17 11.66
C LYS A 437 23.20 52.48 10.46
N LYS A 438 23.30 51.57 9.48
CA LYS A 438 24.04 51.79 8.24
C LYS A 438 23.38 52.86 7.37
N GLN A 439 22.06 52.78 7.19
CA GLN A 439 21.28 53.79 6.45
C GLN A 439 21.35 55.17 7.11
N ALA A 440 21.30 55.24 8.45
CA ALA A 440 21.47 56.50 9.16
C ALA A 440 22.87 57.11 8.96
N LEU A 441 23.93 56.30 8.92
CA LEU A 441 25.29 56.75 8.63
C LEU A 441 25.45 57.24 7.19
N GLU A 442 24.82 56.58 6.21
CA GLU A 442 24.82 57.01 4.81
C GLU A 442 24.08 58.35 4.63
N ILE A 443 22.95 58.55 5.32
CA ILE A 443 22.21 59.83 5.32
C ILE A 443 23.03 60.95 5.96
N ILE A 444 23.73 60.69 7.07
CA ILE A 444 24.62 61.68 7.70
C ILE A 444 25.72 62.09 6.72
N LYS A 445 26.34 61.12 6.04
CA LYS A 445 27.42 61.37 5.08
C LYS A 445 26.95 62.20 3.87
N MET A 446 25.77 61.89 3.32
CA MET A 446 25.18 62.68 2.23
C MET A 446 24.84 64.13 2.64
N ASN A 447 24.47 64.37 3.90
CA ASN A 447 24.20 65.72 4.40
C ASN A 447 25.50 66.50 4.70
N GLU A 448 26.59 65.83 5.06
CA GLU A 448 27.92 66.44 5.18
C GLU A 448 28.46 66.85 3.78
N ASP A 449 28.31 65.98 2.78
CA ASP A 449 28.76 66.23 1.40
C ASP A 449 27.94 67.37 0.73
N ASN A 450 26.62 67.44 0.95
CA ASN A 450 25.77 68.52 0.42
C ASN A 450 26.02 69.89 1.08
N ASN A 451 26.49 69.92 2.34
CA ASN A 451 26.85 71.18 3.01
C ASN A 451 28.22 71.73 2.54
N SER A 452 29.11 70.88 2.03
CA SER A 452 30.35 71.33 1.38
C SER A 452 30.14 71.91 -0.01
N GLU A 453 29.15 71.45 -0.78
CA GLU A 453 28.84 72.00 -2.12
C GLU A 453 28.03 73.31 -2.11
N GLN A 454 27.48 73.74 -0.97
CA GLN A 454 26.83 75.05 -0.82
C GLN A 454 27.77 76.15 -0.25
N GLN A 455 29.05 75.83 -0.03
CA GLN A 455 30.07 76.78 0.46
C GLN A 455 31.23 77.05 -0.53
N GLU A 456 31.16 76.52 -1.75
CA GLU A 456 31.95 76.97 -2.92
C GLU A 456 31.06 77.76 -3.90
#